data_AF-A0A2D6PN20-F1
#
_entry.id   AF-A0A2D6PN20-F1
#
_cell.length_a   1.000
_cell.length_b   1.000
_cell.length_c   1.000
_cell.angle_alpha   90.00
_cell.angle_beta   90.00
_cell.angle_gamma   90.00
#
_symmetry.space_group_name_H-M   'P 1'
#
loop_
_entity.id
_entity.type
_entity.pdbx_description
1 polymer ?
#
loop_
_entity_poly.entity_id
_entity_poly.type
_entity_poly.pdbx_seq_one_letter_code
_entity_poly.pdbx_strand_id
1 'polypeptide(L)'
;MRDEEKYTNTEEQLLYLQKLLDEEDTAALNELFNELDILAIARTLESFPAKTRDLLWEYIPETMLGEVLAEVDEDIRADYIEDLTASDVEQIVKGLDAQEVA
;
A
#
# COMPACT_ATOMS: atom_id res chain seq x y z
N MET A 1 -1.00 -18.65 22.97
CA MET A 1 -0.66 -17.22 23.00
C MET A 1 -1.07 -16.70 21.64
N ARG A 2 -2.01 -15.75 21.64
CA ARG A 2 -2.69 -15.25 20.45
C ARG A 2 -1.98 -13.95 20.09
N ASP A 3 -1.11 -13.99 19.08
CA ASP A 3 -0.46 -12.80 18.52
C ASP A 3 -1.47 -12.07 17.62
N GLU A 4 -2.57 -11.57 18.19
CA GLU A 4 -3.71 -11.00 17.43
C GLU A 4 -3.97 -9.51 17.70
N GLU A 5 -3.06 -8.80 18.38
CA GLU A 5 -3.22 -7.36 18.62
C GLU A 5 -1.89 -6.63 18.44
N LYS A 6 -1.35 -6.56 17.21
CA LYS A 6 -0.17 -5.72 16.94
C LYS A 6 -0.51 -4.25 16.67
N TYR A 7 -1.73 -3.95 16.21
CA TYR A 7 -2.16 -2.58 15.88
C TYR A 7 -3.63 -2.38 16.26
N THR A 8 -3.92 -2.20 17.56
CA THR A 8 -5.30 -2.00 18.05
C THR A 8 -5.82 -0.57 17.83
N ASN A 9 -5.00 0.35 17.29
CA ASN A 9 -5.37 1.72 16.92
C ASN A 9 -4.65 2.18 15.62
N THR A 10 -5.38 2.73 14.65
CA THR A 10 -4.86 3.33 13.41
C THR A 10 -3.75 4.36 13.69
N GLU A 11 -3.85 5.14 14.76
CA GLU A 11 -2.84 6.13 15.15
C GLU A 11 -1.49 5.47 15.51
N GLU A 12 -1.51 4.32 16.18
CA GLU A 12 -0.29 3.60 16.57
C GLU A 12 0.40 2.99 15.35
N GLN A 13 -0.37 2.47 14.38
CA GLN A 13 0.16 2.00 13.11
C GLN A 13 0.84 3.13 12.32
N LEU A 14 0.21 4.31 12.24
CA LEU A 14 0.78 5.46 11.53
C LEU A 14 2.07 5.96 12.21
N LEU A 15 2.11 5.97 13.54
CA LEU A 15 3.32 6.34 14.28
C LEU A 15 4.45 5.32 14.07
N TYR A 16 4.11 4.03 14.05
CA TYR A 16 5.07 2.97 13.77
C TYR A 16 5.64 3.09 12.35
N LEU A 17 4.78 3.32 11.34
CA LEU A 17 5.20 3.57 9.96
C LEU A 17 6.14 4.77 9.84
N GLN A 18 5.83 5.89 10.50
CA GLN A 18 6.72 7.06 10.51
C GLN A 18 8.10 6.72 11.06
N LYS A 19 8.15 5.95 12.16
CA LYS A 19 9.42 5.48 12.73
C LYS A 19 10.20 4.62 11.74
N LEU A 20 9.55 3.67 11.07
CA LEU A 20 10.23 2.80 10.09
C LEU A 20 10.78 3.59 8.90
N LEU A 21 10.04 4.60 8.43
CA LEU A 21 10.49 5.51 7.38
C LEU A 21 11.70 6.35 7.81
N ASP A 22 11.67 6.89 9.04
CA ASP A 22 12.79 7.68 9.60
C ASP A 22 14.05 6.83 9.81
N GLU A 23 13.89 5.56 10.14
CA GLU A 23 14.99 4.60 10.34
C GLU A 23 15.45 3.94 9.02
N GLU A 24 14.79 4.23 7.90
CA GLU A 24 14.99 3.59 6.59
C GLU A 24 14.94 2.04 6.67
N ASP A 25 14.11 1.49 7.57
CA ASP A 25 14.00 0.04 7.78
C ASP A 25 13.09 -0.60 6.73
N THR A 26 13.65 -0.78 5.53
CA THR A 26 12.95 -1.33 4.38
C THR A 26 12.49 -2.78 4.59
N ALA A 27 13.16 -3.55 5.43
CA ALA A 27 12.77 -4.92 5.73
C ALA A 27 11.48 -4.94 6.57
N ALA A 28 11.42 -4.12 7.62
CA ALA A 28 10.23 -3.98 8.45
C ALA A 28 9.05 -3.35 7.69
N LEU A 29 9.31 -2.41 6.77
CA LEU A 29 8.28 -1.85 5.89
C LEU A 29 7.67 -2.92 4.99
N ASN A 30 8.50 -3.73 4.33
CA ASN A 30 8.02 -4.85 3.52
C ASN A 30 7.20 -5.86 4.35
N GLU A 31 7.70 -6.25 5.52
CA GLU A 31 6.96 -7.18 6.41
C GLU A 31 5.60 -6.60 6.80
N LEU A 32 5.55 -5.33 7.19
CA LEU A 32 4.31 -4.66 7.58
C LEU A 32 3.29 -4.62 6.44
N PHE A 33 3.68 -4.21 5.24
CA PHE A 33 2.75 -4.12 4.11
C PHE A 33 2.25 -5.48 3.62
N ASN A 34 3.01 -6.56 3.84
CA ASN A 34 2.54 -7.94 3.58
C ASN A 34 1.52 -8.44 4.62
N GLU A 35 1.45 -7.84 5.81
CA GLU A 35 0.47 -8.18 6.85
C GLU A 35 -0.84 -7.38 6.76
N LEU A 36 -0.84 -6.24 6.07
CA LEU A 36 -2.01 -5.38 5.93
C LEU A 36 -2.98 -5.89 4.85
N ASP A 37 -4.28 -5.71 5.08
CA ASP A 37 -5.28 -5.92 4.03
C ASP A 37 -5.37 -4.71 3.08
N ILE A 38 -6.05 -4.91 1.95
CA ILE A 38 -6.18 -3.92 0.86
C ILE A 38 -6.72 -2.57 1.38
N LEU A 39 -7.77 -2.61 2.21
CA LEU A 39 -8.41 -1.41 2.75
C LEU A 39 -7.51 -0.70 3.76
N ALA A 40 -6.74 -1.43 4.56
CA ALA A 40 -5.79 -0.86 5.49
C ALA A 40 -4.62 -0.20 4.76
N ILE A 41 -4.15 -0.79 3.65
CA ILE A 41 -3.14 -0.18 2.78
C ILE A 41 -3.68 1.11 2.15
N ALA A 42 -4.89 1.08 1.57
CA ALA A 42 -5.50 2.27 0.96
C ALA A 42 -5.64 3.43 1.96
N ARG A 43 -6.20 3.16 3.15
CA ARG A 43 -6.30 4.14 4.25
C ARG A 43 -4.94 4.66 4.71
N THR A 44 -3.92 3.79 4.72
CA THR A 44 -2.56 4.18 5.07
C THR A 44 -2.06 5.20 4.07
N LEU A 45 -2.15 4.93 2.77
CA LEU A 45 -1.75 5.87 1.72
C LEU A 45 -2.47 7.21 1.86
N GLU A 46 -3.79 7.21 2.03
CA GLU A 46 -4.63 8.41 2.23
C GLU A 46 -4.23 9.24 3.46
N SER A 47 -3.59 8.61 4.46
CA SER A 47 -3.14 9.27 5.68
C SER A 47 -1.79 9.96 5.54
N PHE A 48 -1.05 9.76 4.44
CA PHE A 48 0.29 10.31 4.23
C PHE A 48 0.35 11.39 3.12
N PRO A 49 1.24 12.39 3.25
CA PRO A 49 1.48 13.37 2.18
C PRO A 49 1.99 12.70 0.90
N ALA A 50 1.73 13.33 -0.26
CA ALA A 50 2.14 12.84 -1.60
C ALA A 50 3.56 12.28 -1.65
N LYS A 51 4.53 13.06 -1.20
CA LYS A 51 5.95 12.69 -1.25
C LYS A 51 6.30 11.41 -0.46
N THR A 52 5.52 11.10 0.58
CA THR A 52 5.68 9.87 1.35
C THR A 52 4.92 8.73 0.69
N ARG A 53 3.74 8.99 0.11
CA ARG A 53 2.98 8.00 -0.68
C ARG A 53 3.84 7.43 -1.82
N ASP A 54 4.59 8.27 -2.54
CA ASP A 54 5.48 7.86 -3.64
C ASP A 54 6.44 6.73 -3.22
N LEU A 55 6.96 6.80 -1.99
CA LEU A 55 7.83 5.77 -1.41
C LEU A 55 7.02 4.55 -0.92
N LEU A 56 5.86 4.78 -0.31
CA LEU A 56 5.04 3.70 0.25
C LEU A 56 4.49 2.74 -0.81
N TRP A 57 4.24 3.22 -2.03
CA TRP A 57 3.81 2.38 -3.15
C TRP A 57 4.80 1.24 -3.45
N GLU A 58 6.09 1.45 -3.21
CA GLU A 58 7.14 0.45 -3.48
C GLU A 58 7.09 -0.77 -2.54
N TYR A 59 6.41 -0.65 -1.38
CA TYR A 59 6.30 -1.74 -0.39
C TYR A 59 5.01 -2.54 -0.52
N ILE A 60 4.09 -2.12 -1.39
CA ILE A 60 2.81 -2.81 -1.58
C ILE A 60 3.06 -4.09 -2.37
N PRO A 61 2.58 -5.25 -1.90
CA PRO A 61 2.72 -6.49 -2.65
C PRO A 61 2.14 -6.35 -4.07
N GLU A 62 2.90 -6.74 -5.09
CA GLU A 62 2.47 -6.63 -6.50
C GLU A 62 1.12 -7.32 -6.75
N THR A 63 0.86 -8.41 -6.03
CA THR A 63 -0.41 -9.15 -6.10
C THR A 63 -1.61 -8.36 -5.58
N MET A 64 -1.40 -7.33 -4.76
CA MET A 64 -2.46 -6.50 -4.19
C MET A 64 -2.55 -5.12 -4.85
N LEU A 65 -1.56 -4.73 -5.64
CA LEU A 65 -1.43 -3.38 -6.19
C LEU A 65 -2.67 -2.93 -6.99
N GLY A 66 -3.22 -3.82 -7.82
CA GLY A 66 -4.42 -3.53 -8.61
C GLY A 66 -5.66 -3.26 -7.75
N GLU A 67 -5.89 -4.08 -6.73
CA GLU A 67 -7.01 -3.92 -5.80
C GLU A 67 -6.83 -2.66 -4.93
N VAL A 68 -5.62 -2.40 -4.43
CA VAL A 68 -5.33 -1.18 -3.67
C VAL A 68 -5.56 0.07 -4.52
N LEU A 69 -5.16 0.05 -5.79
CA LEU A 69 -5.43 1.16 -6.72
C LEU A 69 -6.93 1.40 -6.92
N ALA A 70 -7.74 0.34 -6.92
CA ALA A 70 -9.20 0.45 -7.03
C ALA A 70 -9.83 1.06 -5.77
N GLU A 71 -9.25 0.82 -4.59
CA GLU A 71 -9.79 1.27 -3.30
C GLU A 71 -9.39 2.70 -2.89
N VAL A 72 -8.20 3.18 -3.28
CA VAL A 72 -7.77 4.55 -2.94
C VAL A 72 -8.62 5.62 -3.63
N ASP A 73 -8.66 6.81 -3.02
CA ASP A 73 -9.22 8.02 -3.61
C ASP A 73 -8.71 8.29 -5.05
N GLU A 74 -9.58 8.86 -5.89
CA GLU A 74 -9.32 9.08 -7.33
C GLU A 74 -8.08 9.94 -7.60
N ASP A 75 -7.89 11.01 -6.82
CA ASP A 75 -6.72 11.88 -6.95
C ASP A 75 -5.42 11.12 -6.61
N ILE A 76 -5.46 10.23 -5.62
CA ILE A 76 -4.30 9.42 -5.22
C ILE A 76 -3.94 8.39 -6.28
N ARG A 77 -4.96 7.73 -6.85
CA ARG A 77 -4.77 6.82 -7.98
C ARG A 77 -4.23 7.55 -9.20
N ALA A 78 -4.77 8.73 -9.51
CA ALA A 78 -4.34 9.52 -10.65
C ALA A 78 -2.88 9.96 -10.51
N ASP A 79 -2.49 10.47 -9.33
CA ASP A 79 -1.10 10.84 -9.00
C ASP A 79 -0.15 9.66 -9.27
N TYR A 80 -0.45 8.47 -8.75
CA TYR A 80 0.42 7.31 -8.91
C TYR A 80 0.54 6.82 -10.36
N ILE A 81 -0.58 6.80 -11.09
CA ILE A 81 -0.61 6.33 -12.48
C ILE A 81 0.10 7.31 -13.42
N GLU A 82 0.19 8.61 -13.09
CA GLU A 82 0.85 9.62 -13.93
C GLU A 82 2.32 9.27 -14.23
N ASP A 83 3.00 8.64 -13.27
CA ASP A 83 4.41 8.23 -13.39
C ASP A 83 4.61 6.85 -14.06
N LEU A 84 3.53 6.10 -14.31
CA LEU A 84 3.58 4.76 -14.88
C LEU A 84 3.56 4.76 -16.40
N THR A 85 4.26 3.80 -17.02
CA THR A 85 4.10 3.57 -18.45
C THR A 85 2.78 2.86 -18.76
N ALA A 86 2.29 2.99 -19.99
CA ALA A 86 1.09 2.27 -20.44
C ALA A 86 1.23 0.75 -20.26
N SER A 87 2.43 0.19 -20.38
CA SER A 87 2.69 -1.23 -20.16
C SER A 87 2.61 -1.62 -18.68
N ASP A 88 3.05 -0.76 -17.77
CA ASP A 88 2.94 -1.00 -16.32
C ASP A 88 1.46 -1.03 -15.91
N VAL A 89 0.68 -0.05 -16.37
CA VAL A 89 -0.77 0.00 -16.14
C VAL A 89 -1.46 -1.24 -16.71
N GLU A 90 -1.11 -1.66 -17.93
CA GLU A 90 -1.67 -2.88 -18.53
C GLU A 90 -1.38 -4.13 -17.69
N GLN A 91 -0.17 -4.25 -17.13
CA GLN A 91 0.20 -5.38 -16.27
C GLN A 91 -0.59 -5.39 -14.96
N ILE A 92 -0.75 -4.23 -14.33
CA ILE A 92 -1.54 -4.07 -13.10
C ILE A 92 -3.00 -4.49 -13.34
N VAL A 93 -3.62 -3.99 -14.41
CA VAL A 93 -5.02 -4.31 -14.75
C VAL A 93 -5.19 -5.80 -15.07
N LYS A 94 -4.26 -6.40 -15.82
CA LYS A 94 -4.28 -7.84 -16.10
C LYS A 94 -4.14 -8.70 -14.84
N GLY A 95 -3.36 -8.24 -13.87
CA GLY A 95 -3.22 -8.90 -12.57
C GLY A 95 -4.55 -8.91 -11.81
N LEU A 96 -5.24 -7.78 -11.79
CA LEU A 96 -6.55 -7.62 -11.14
C LEU A 96 -7.62 -8.55 -11.75
N ASP A 97 -7.76 -8.55 -13.07
CA ASP A 97 -8.72 -9.41 -13.78
C ASP A 97 -8.49 -10.91 -13.49
N ALA A 98 -7.23 -11.33 -13.27
CA ALA A 98 -6.89 -12.71 -12.97
C ALA A 98 -7.26 -13.13 -11.54
N GLN A 99 -7.41 -12.19 -10.62
CA GLN A 99 -7.70 -12.43 -9.20
C GLN A 99 -9.20 -12.60 -8.95
N GLU A 100 -10.06 -11.83 -9.65
CA GLU A 100 -11.52 -11.91 -9.52
C GLU A 100 -12.09 -13.26 -10.00
N VAL A 101 -11.35 -13.99 -10.85
CA VAL A 101 -11.80 -15.24 -11.48
C VAL A 101 -11.39 -16.50 -10.67
N ALA A 102 -10.69 -16.36 -9.55
CA ALA A 102 -10.13 -17.47 -8.76
C ALA A 102 -11.08 -18.04 -7.68
#